data_AF-A0A351F6Y5-F1
#
_entry.id   AF-A0A351F6Y5-F1
#
_cell.length_a   1.000
_cell.length_b   1.000
_cell.length_c   1.000
_cell.angle_alpha   90.00
_cell.angle_beta   90.00
_cell.angle_gamma   90.00
#
_symmetry.space_group_name_H-M   'P 1'
#
loop_
_entity.id
_entity.type
_entity.pdbx_description
1 polymer ?
#
loop_
_entity_poly.entity_id
_entity_poly.type
_entity_poly.pdbx_seq_one_letter_code
_entity_poly.pdbx_strand_id
1 'polypeptide(L)'
;MKNKRERIKNALPIAVIAVFVAQIIDVFLIRCDETIFGDVIFARIAGIIITFIAAKKLGIRLKKRCLGRYGWYFELLYGIAFSVAPMLVVYAAELVYFKIKGYYSELYISFYPPNTEDGSLAAELALYIFALLINVFFKEIFRGFLLNGLYEKYGSKKSIYIQGLISTLLSSVLMVGMAVHGVFSERAAVDVAIIVAASLISTFISSVKWGFYYKVNGSIWMAMADHFVNSFVMTCVYLSPDRLPDKWLLVKSLVVQVISCIIFIPFYYRRDRVNAEYAKEMKTRREVLSAMNESTPDLDEKSASDNYMMMMNETNQNRKFGESKNNEILDFDRNPKEYSNSFFENVVDTTVKASSDKKEDSAESSDSISKLVGEYFQKQFDKNTFN
;
A
#
# COMPACT_ATOMS: atom_id res chain seq x y z
N MET A 1 28.61 8.50 -2.77
CA MET A 1 27.96 7.18 -2.61
C MET A 1 28.20 6.53 -1.27
N LYS A 2 29.45 6.35 -0.81
CA LYS A 2 29.80 5.68 0.47
C LYS A 2 28.99 6.19 1.69
N ASN A 3 28.90 7.50 1.86
CA ASN A 3 28.24 8.13 3.02
C ASN A 3 26.71 7.86 3.13
N LYS A 4 25.98 7.78 2.01
CA LYS A 4 24.52 7.47 2.03
C LYS A 4 24.27 5.99 2.35
N ARG A 5 25.05 5.09 1.75
CA ARG A 5 24.93 3.64 1.95
C ARG A 5 25.30 3.25 3.39
N GLU A 6 26.29 3.91 4.00
CA GLU A 6 26.63 3.75 5.41
C GLU A 6 25.56 4.30 6.35
N ARG A 7 24.98 5.47 6.05
CA ARG A 7 23.83 6.01 6.81
C ARG A 7 22.64 5.07 6.80
N ILE A 8 22.32 4.46 5.64
CA ILE A 8 21.25 3.45 5.52
C ILE A 8 21.57 2.20 6.34
N LYS A 9 22.81 1.70 6.28
CA LYS A 9 23.23 0.52 7.05
C LYS A 9 23.01 0.68 8.56
N ASN A 10 23.19 1.88 9.10
CA ASN A 10 23.11 2.11 10.54
C ASN A 10 21.72 2.61 10.98
N ALA A 11 21.09 3.54 10.25
CA ALA A 11 19.84 4.15 10.73
C ALA A 11 18.59 3.27 10.50
N LEU A 12 18.59 2.39 9.48
CA LEU A 12 17.48 1.47 9.23
C LEU A 12 17.27 0.47 10.39
N PRO A 13 18.28 -0.31 10.84
CA PRO A 13 18.11 -1.22 11.96
C PRO A 13 17.79 -0.48 13.27
N ILE A 14 18.37 0.70 13.51
CA ILE A 14 18.05 1.53 14.68
C ILE A 14 16.56 1.93 14.68
N ALA A 15 16.02 2.34 13.53
CA ALA A 15 14.60 2.68 13.41
C ALA A 15 13.70 1.46 13.67
N VAL A 16 14.09 0.27 13.17
CA VAL A 16 13.38 -0.99 13.45
C VAL A 16 13.37 -1.28 14.94
N ILE A 17 14.54 -1.23 15.60
CA ILE A 17 14.64 -1.49 17.04
C ILE A 17 13.78 -0.48 17.84
N ALA A 18 13.84 0.80 17.50
CA ALA A 18 13.03 1.83 18.18
C ALA A 18 11.52 1.58 18.03
N VAL A 19 11.06 1.15 16.86
CA VAL A 19 9.66 0.76 16.62
C VAL A 19 9.27 -0.46 17.46
N PHE A 20 10.15 -1.48 17.56
CA PHE A 20 9.92 -2.64 18.42
C PHE A 20 9.83 -2.24 19.90
N VAL A 21 10.71 -1.37 20.37
CA VAL A 21 10.68 -0.87 21.76
C VAL A 21 9.37 -0.15 22.05
N ALA A 22 8.91 0.73 21.14
CA ALA A 22 7.61 1.40 21.30
C ALA A 22 6.45 0.38 21.36
N GLN A 23 6.47 -0.66 20.52
CA GLN A 23 5.48 -1.74 20.55
C GLN A 23 5.51 -2.53 21.87
N ILE A 24 6.69 -2.85 22.40
CA ILE A 24 6.84 -3.56 23.67
C ILE A 24 6.34 -2.70 24.83
N ILE A 25 6.68 -1.41 24.85
CA ILE A 25 6.20 -0.47 25.88
C ILE A 25 4.67 -0.41 25.86
N ASP A 26 4.07 -0.28 24.68
CA ASP A 26 2.61 -0.21 24.58
C ASP A 26 1.98 -1.52 25.06
N VAL A 27 2.36 -2.66 24.47
CA VAL A 27 1.76 -3.97 24.79
C VAL A 27 1.90 -4.36 26.27
N PHE A 28 3.05 -4.12 26.91
CA PHE A 28 3.29 -4.61 28.28
C PHE A 28 3.02 -3.58 29.37
N LEU A 29 3.16 -2.28 29.07
CA LEU A 29 3.07 -1.21 30.08
C LEU A 29 1.80 -0.37 29.94
N ILE A 30 1.46 0.08 28.73
CA ILE A 30 0.33 1.01 28.50
C ILE A 30 -0.98 0.26 28.27
N ARG A 31 -0.91 -0.86 27.55
CA ARG A 31 -2.02 -1.75 27.20
C ARG A 31 -3.16 -1.05 26.47
N CYS A 32 -2.83 -0.23 25.47
CA CYS A 32 -3.87 0.43 24.67
C CYS A 32 -4.84 -0.55 23.99
N ASP A 33 -4.41 -1.79 23.72
CA ASP A 33 -5.24 -2.85 23.16
C ASP A 33 -6.37 -3.32 24.10
N GLU A 34 -6.27 -3.08 25.41
CA GLU A 34 -7.33 -3.37 26.39
C GLU A 34 -8.32 -2.19 26.56
N THR A 35 -8.07 -1.05 25.91
CA THR A 35 -8.94 0.15 26.00
C THR A 35 -10.01 0.18 24.90
N ILE A 36 -10.87 1.21 24.91
CA ILE A 36 -11.83 1.52 23.82
C ILE A 36 -11.21 1.63 22.42
N PHE A 37 -9.89 1.83 22.32
CA PHE A 37 -9.21 1.85 21.03
C PHE A 37 -9.00 0.46 20.43
N GLY A 38 -9.01 -0.61 21.25
CA GLY A 38 -8.91 -2.00 20.81
C GLY A 38 -7.66 -2.35 19.98
N ASP A 39 -6.63 -1.52 20.01
CA ASP A 39 -5.35 -1.70 19.31
C ASP A 39 -4.25 -0.89 20.04
N VAL A 40 -2.99 -1.19 19.72
CA VAL A 40 -1.78 -0.57 20.30
C VAL A 40 -1.49 0.82 19.73
N ILE A 41 -2.47 1.73 19.85
CA ILE A 41 -2.46 3.04 19.17
C ILE A 41 -1.24 3.89 19.52
N PHE A 42 -0.75 3.82 20.77
CA PHE A 42 0.42 4.59 21.20
C PHE A 42 1.68 4.17 20.42
N ALA A 43 1.92 2.86 20.30
CA ALA A 43 3.02 2.33 19.51
C ALA A 43 2.90 2.72 18.03
N ARG A 44 1.68 2.80 17.47
CA ARG A 44 1.46 3.20 16.07
C ARG A 44 1.81 4.67 15.85
N ILE A 45 1.38 5.57 16.74
CA ILE A 45 1.70 7.00 16.65
C ILE A 45 3.21 7.21 16.81
N ALA A 46 3.81 6.60 17.85
CA ALA A 46 5.26 6.66 18.06
C ALA A 46 6.03 6.10 16.84
N GLY A 47 5.58 4.98 16.29
CA GLY A 47 6.15 4.35 15.11
C GLY A 47 6.09 5.23 13.86
N ILE A 48 4.99 5.96 13.64
CA ILE A 48 4.88 6.95 12.57
C ILE A 48 5.97 8.02 12.73
N ILE A 49 6.07 8.61 13.92
CA ILE A 49 7.06 9.67 14.21
C ILE A 49 8.49 9.15 13.97
N ILE A 50 8.85 7.98 14.51
CA ILE A 50 10.16 7.35 14.32
C ILE A 50 10.44 7.11 12.83
N THR A 51 9.47 6.60 12.08
CA THR A 51 9.59 6.32 10.65
C THR A 51 9.86 7.59 9.84
N PHE A 52 9.14 8.68 10.11
CA PHE A 52 9.36 9.96 9.43
C PHE A 52 10.72 10.59 9.77
N ILE A 53 11.15 10.52 11.03
CA ILE A 53 12.48 11.01 11.46
C ILE A 53 13.59 10.21 10.77
N ALA A 54 13.48 8.88 10.78
CA ALA A 54 14.44 7.99 10.15
C ALA A 54 14.51 8.22 8.63
N ALA A 55 13.35 8.34 7.98
CA ALA A 55 13.28 8.64 6.55
C ALA A 55 13.96 9.97 6.19
N LYS A 56 13.74 11.03 6.99
CA LYS A 56 14.41 12.33 6.81
C LYS A 56 15.93 12.17 6.92
N LYS A 57 16.43 11.44 7.93
CA LYS A 57 17.87 11.17 8.11
C LYS A 57 18.48 10.38 6.94
N LEU A 58 17.69 9.51 6.31
CA LEU A 58 18.10 8.69 5.16
C LEU A 58 17.90 9.38 3.80
N GLY A 59 17.32 10.59 3.77
CA GLY A 59 16.96 11.27 2.52
C GLY A 59 15.86 10.55 1.73
N ILE A 60 15.06 9.71 2.40
CA ILE A 60 13.94 8.99 1.79
C ILE A 60 12.73 9.93 1.84
N ARG A 61 12.27 10.38 0.66
CA ARG A 61 11.06 11.21 0.53
C ARG A 61 9.81 10.33 0.56
N LEU A 62 9.37 9.90 1.76
CA LEU A 62 8.20 9.01 1.93
C LEU A 62 6.93 9.53 1.26
N LYS A 63 6.64 10.82 1.35
CA LYS A 63 5.47 11.40 0.68
C LYS A 63 5.51 11.20 -0.84
N LYS A 64 6.68 11.33 -1.46
CA LYS A 64 6.85 11.14 -2.90
C LYS A 64 6.88 9.65 -3.29
N ARG A 65 7.51 8.81 -2.46
CA ARG A 65 7.80 7.40 -2.77
C ARG A 65 6.76 6.39 -2.27
N CYS A 66 5.95 6.76 -1.30
CA CYS A 66 4.95 5.86 -0.70
C CYS A 66 3.54 6.38 -0.93
N LEU A 67 3.34 7.71 -0.88
CA LEU A 67 2.04 8.36 -1.05
C LEU A 67 1.91 8.98 -2.45
N GLY A 68 2.13 8.16 -3.48
CA GLY A 68 1.95 8.57 -4.87
C GLY A 68 0.58 9.22 -5.08
N ARG A 69 0.51 10.33 -5.80
CA ARG A 69 -0.72 11.11 -6.00
C ARG A 69 -1.56 10.69 -7.20
N TYR A 70 -0.99 9.94 -8.14
CA TYR A 70 -1.67 9.57 -9.38
C TYR A 70 -2.17 8.14 -9.28
N GLY A 71 -3.42 7.88 -9.68
CA GLY A 71 -4.01 6.54 -9.67
C GLY A 71 -4.35 5.96 -8.28
N TRP A 72 -4.17 6.72 -7.20
CA TRP A 72 -4.42 6.27 -5.82
C TRP A 72 -5.84 5.72 -5.61
N TYR A 73 -6.84 6.30 -6.28
CA TYR A 73 -8.23 5.85 -6.17
C TYR A 73 -8.44 4.45 -6.76
N PHE A 74 -7.81 4.14 -7.91
CA PHE A 74 -7.88 2.80 -8.50
C PHE A 74 -7.14 1.79 -7.63
N GLU A 75 -6.00 2.19 -7.06
CA GLU A 75 -5.25 1.35 -6.14
C GLU A 75 -6.07 1.00 -4.89
N LEU A 76 -6.78 1.98 -4.31
CA LEU A 76 -7.73 1.72 -3.22
C LEU A 76 -8.82 0.73 -3.65
N LEU A 77 -9.43 0.94 -4.82
CA LEU A 77 -10.49 0.06 -5.32
C LEU A 77 -9.98 -1.38 -5.54
N TYR A 78 -8.80 -1.55 -6.12
CA TYR A 78 -8.16 -2.85 -6.24
C TYR A 78 -7.90 -3.45 -4.87
N GLY A 79 -7.37 -2.68 -3.91
CA GLY A 79 -7.13 -3.15 -2.55
C GLY A 79 -8.40 -3.67 -1.87
N ILE A 80 -9.49 -2.92 -1.96
CA ILE A 80 -10.82 -3.34 -1.46
C ILE A 80 -11.24 -4.65 -2.14
N ALA A 81 -11.17 -4.72 -3.48
CA ALA A 81 -11.59 -5.91 -4.22
C ALA A 81 -10.79 -7.16 -3.84
N PHE A 82 -9.45 -7.06 -3.71
CA PHE A 82 -8.59 -8.17 -3.30
C PHE A 82 -8.75 -8.59 -1.83
N SER A 83 -9.36 -7.74 -1.01
CA SER A 83 -9.73 -8.05 0.37
C SER A 83 -11.10 -8.73 0.44
N VAL A 84 -12.11 -8.16 -0.21
CA VAL A 84 -13.50 -8.64 -0.18
C VAL A 84 -13.65 -9.98 -0.91
N ALA A 85 -13.03 -10.16 -2.09
CA ALA A 85 -13.18 -11.39 -2.87
C ALA A 85 -12.86 -12.69 -2.12
N PRO A 86 -11.68 -12.86 -1.47
CA PRO A 86 -11.39 -14.06 -0.70
C PRO A 86 -12.28 -14.19 0.54
N MET A 87 -12.67 -13.08 1.16
CA MET A 87 -13.58 -13.09 2.30
C MET A 87 -14.96 -13.64 1.92
N LEU A 88 -15.52 -13.17 0.81
CA LEU A 88 -16.81 -13.68 0.31
C LEU A 88 -16.77 -15.20 0.10
N VAL A 89 -15.68 -15.74 -0.44
CA VAL A 89 -15.52 -17.19 -0.63
C VAL A 89 -15.53 -17.93 0.71
N VAL A 90 -14.76 -17.46 1.69
CA VAL A 90 -14.66 -18.11 3.01
C VAL A 90 -15.98 -18.01 3.78
N TYR A 91 -16.57 -16.81 3.86
CA TYR A 91 -17.84 -16.61 4.55
C TYR A 91 -18.99 -17.35 3.86
N ALA A 92 -19.03 -17.42 2.52
CA ALA A 92 -20.04 -18.22 1.83
C ALA A 92 -19.91 -19.72 2.14
N ALA A 93 -18.69 -20.25 2.15
CA ALA A 93 -18.43 -21.65 2.50
C ALA A 93 -18.83 -21.95 3.95
N GLU A 94 -18.50 -21.04 4.87
CA GLU A 94 -18.87 -21.10 6.29
C GLU A 94 -20.40 -21.12 6.47
N LEU A 95 -21.12 -20.22 5.80
CA LEU A 95 -22.57 -20.17 5.84
C LEU A 95 -23.22 -21.45 5.32
N VAL A 96 -22.73 -21.99 4.20
CA VAL A 96 -23.22 -23.27 3.65
C VAL A 96 -22.97 -24.40 4.65
N TYR A 97 -21.77 -24.49 5.23
CA TYR A 97 -21.42 -25.51 6.20
C TYR A 97 -22.32 -25.49 7.45
N PHE A 98 -22.47 -24.33 8.07
CA PHE A 98 -23.29 -24.19 9.28
C PHE A 98 -24.78 -24.38 9.01
N LYS A 99 -25.28 -23.97 7.84
CA LYS A 99 -26.66 -24.24 7.43
C LYS A 99 -26.93 -25.74 7.24
N ILE A 100 -26.01 -26.47 6.61
CA ILE A 100 -26.12 -27.94 6.45
C ILE A 100 -26.13 -28.64 7.81
N LYS A 101 -25.35 -28.15 8.77
CA LYS A 101 -25.27 -28.70 10.12
C LYS A 101 -26.43 -28.28 11.04
N GLY A 102 -27.33 -27.41 10.57
CA GLY A 102 -28.48 -26.94 11.35
C GLY A 102 -28.11 -25.96 12.47
N TYR A 103 -26.91 -25.38 12.45
CA TYR A 103 -26.46 -24.42 13.48
C TYR A 103 -27.05 -23.02 13.29
N TYR A 104 -27.41 -22.63 12.06
CA TYR A 104 -28.04 -21.34 11.79
C TYR A 104 -29.52 -21.55 11.46
N SER A 105 -30.40 -21.12 12.36
CA SER A 105 -31.83 -20.94 12.09
C SER A 105 -32.11 -19.61 11.40
N GLU A 106 -31.37 -18.55 11.76
CA GLU A 106 -31.48 -17.20 11.19
C GLU A 106 -30.09 -16.59 10.95
N LEU A 107 -29.93 -15.85 9.83
CA LEU A 107 -28.70 -15.16 9.46
C LEU A 107 -28.80 -13.69 9.91
N TYR A 108 -27.94 -13.27 10.84
CA TYR A 108 -27.78 -11.86 11.20
C TYR A 108 -26.33 -11.42 11.03
N ILE A 109 -26.13 -10.22 10.49
CA ILE A 109 -24.81 -9.59 10.37
C ILE A 109 -24.75 -8.46 11.39
N SER A 110 -23.80 -8.57 12.32
CA SER A 110 -23.55 -7.56 13.34
C SER A 110 -22.21 -6.88 13.13
N PHE A 111 -22.13 -5.62 13.58
CA PHE A 111 -20.88 -4.85 13.63
C PHE A 111 -20.59 -4.46 15.08
N TYR A 112 -19.48 -4.96 15.62
CA TYR A 112 -19.05 -4.63 16.98
C TYR A 112 -17.54 -4.34 17.02
N PRO A 113 -17.07 -3.31 17.73
CA PRO A 113 -15.65 -3.17 18.01
C PRO A 113 -15.16 -4.35 18.88
N PRO A 114 -13.86 -4.70 18.85
CA PRO A 114 -13.32 -5.82 19.62
C PRO A 114 -13.55 -5.69 21.12
N ASN A 115 -13.38 -4.47 21.63
CA ASN A 115 -13.70 -4.10 23.00
C ASN A 115 -14.97 -3.27 22.95
N THR A 116 -16.04 -3.78 23.57
CA THR A 116 -17.30 -3.06 23.72
C THR A 116 -17.46 -2.72 25.20
N GLU A 117 -17.71 -1.47 25.52
CA GLU A 117 -18.06 -1.03 26.88
C GLU A 117 -19.57 -0.74 26.95
N ASP A 118 -20.10 -0.38 28.12
CA ASP A 118 -21.53 -0.03 28.29
C ASP A 118 -21.91 1.32 27.63
N GLY A 119 -21.08 1.82 26.70
CA GLY A 119 -21.21 3.11 26.05
C GLY A 119 -22.02 3.07 24.75
N SER A 120 -21.87 4.13 23.96
CA SER A 120 -22.51 4.21 22.65
C SER A 120 -21.74 3.35 21.65
N LEU A 121 -22.36 2.25 21.21
CA LEU A 121 -21.81 1.35 20.19
C LEU A 121 -21.30 2.09 18.95
N ALA A 122 -22.03 3.11 18.49
CA ALA A 122 -21.63 3.90 17.33
C ALA A 122 -20.36 4.72 17.59
N ALA A 123 -20.21 5.28 18.79
CA ALA A 123 -19.01 6.03 19.18
C ALA A 123 -17.80 5.10 19.35
N GLU A 124 -17.98 3.95 19.99
CA GLU A 124 -16.93 2.94 20.17
C GLU A 124 -16.45 2.38 18.84
N LEU A 125 -17.38 2.05 17.93
CA LEU A 125 -17.04 1.61 16.58
C LEU A 125 -16.29 2.70 15.80
N ALA A 126 -16.70 3.96 15.90
CA ALA A 126 -16.01 5.07 15.25
C ALA A 126 -14.58 5.27 15.80
N LEU A 127 -14.39 5.16 17.12
CA LEU A 127 -13.07 5.22 17.75
C LEU A 127 -12.17 4.06 17.34
N TYR A 128 -12.72 2.84 17.28
CA TYR A 128 -11.99 1.68 16.80
C TYR A 128 -11.58 1.83 15.32
N ILE A 129 -12.48 2.29 14.46
CA ILE A 129 -12.17 2.56 13.04
C ILE A 129 -11.04 3.59 12.93
N PHE A 130 -11.06 4.64 13.75
CA PHE A 130 -10.00 5.63 13.80
C PHE A 130 -8.65 5.02 14.22
N ALA A 131 -8.63 4.23 15.30
CA ALA A 131 -7.44 3.51 15.75
C ALA A 131 -6.91 2.56 14.66
N LEU A 132 -7.82 1.85 13.99
CA LEU A 132 -7.49 0.93 12.92
C LEU A 132 -6.87 1.64 11.70
N LEU A 133 -7.39 2.82 11.32
CA LEU A 133 -6.79 3.63 10.26
C LEU A 133 -5.36 4.06 10.61
N ILE A 134 -5.10 4.47 11.85
CA ILE A 134 -3.75 4.80 12.32
C ILE A 134 -2.85 3.56 12.27
N ASN A 135 -3.34 2.41 12.73
CA ASN A 135 -2.60 1.14 12.71
C ASN A 135 -2.17 0.75 11.29
N VAL A 136 -3.14 0.75 10.37
CA VAL A 136 -2.91 0.38 8.97
C VAL A 136 -1.98 1.39 8.32
N PHE A 137 -2.22 2.70 8.49
CA PHE A 137 -1.34 3.74 7.95
C PHE A 137 0.09 3.58 8.43
N PHE A 138 0.30 3.35 9.73
CA PHE A 138 1.62 3.08 10.29
C PHE A 138 2.28 1.85 9.65
N LYS A 139 1.60 0.70 9.63
CA LYS A 139 2.17 -0.55 9.13
C LYS A 139 2.56 -0.43 7.65
N GLU A 140 1.74 0.25 6.86
CA GLU A 140 1.98 0.47 5.44
C GLU A 140 3.08 1.51 5.16
N ILE A 141 3.11 2.64 5.88
CA ILE A 141 4.17 3.63 5.69
C ILE A 141 5.53 3.08 6.15
N PHE A 142 5.55 2.30 7.23
CA PHE A 142 6.74 1.63 7.73
C PHE A 142 7.22 0.56 6.73
N ARG A 143 6.31 -0.19 6.11
CA ARG A 143 6.65 -1.10 5.01
C ARG A 143 7.29 -0.38 3.84
N GLY A 144 6.69 0.71 3.37
CA GLY A 144 7.26 1.53 2.30
C GLY A 144 8.66 2.03 2.66
N PHE A 145 8.86 2.49 3.91
CA PHE A 145 10.17 2.88 4.44
C PHE A 145 11.18 1.73 4.41
N LEU A 146 10.82 0.55 4.93
CA LEU A 146 11.68 -0.64 4.94
C LEU A 146 12.08 -1.05 3.52
N LEU A 147 11.12 -1.17 2.61
CA LEU A 147 11.37 -1.61 1.23
C LEU A 147 12.30 -0.63 0.49
N ASN A 148 12.10 0.68 0.69
CA ASN A 148 13.01 1.69 0.14
C ASN A 148 14.45 1.55 0.63
N GLY A 149 14.65 1.21 1.92
CA GLY A 149 15.98 0.99 2.48
C GLY A 149 16.59 -0.36 2.09
N LEU A 150 15.78 -1.40 1.95
CA LEU A 150 16.23 -2.77 1.70
C LEU A 150 16.49 -3.06 0.21
N TYR A 151 15.73 -2.46 -0.71
CA TYR A 151 15.89 -2.67 -2.16
C TYR A 151 17.30 -2.32 -2.64
N GLU A 152 17.88 -1.22 -2.16
CA GLU A 152 19.27 -0.81 -2.47
C GLU A 152 20.32 -1.86 -2.01
N LYS A 153 19.96 -2.75 -1.07
CA LYS A 153 20.90 -3.70 -0.45
C LYS A 153 20.72 -5.15 -0.92
N TYR A 154 19.48 -5.62 -1.06
CA TYR A 154 19.17 -7.04 -1.27
C TYR A 154 18.36 -7.31 -2.54
N GLY A 155 17.94 -6.27 -3.26
CA GLY A 155 17.01 -6.37 -4.39
C GLY A 155 15.57 -6.60 -3.96
N SER A 156 14.63 -6.52 -4.92
CA SER A 156 13.19 -6.46 -4.65
C SER A 156 12.63 -7.68 -3.91
N LYS A 157 12.84 -8.89 -4.46
CA LYS A 157 12.28 -10.14 -3.91
C LYS A 157 12.75 -10.42 -2.48
N LYS A 158 14.07 -10.41 -2.24
CA LYS A 158 14.64 -10.67 -0.90
C LYS A 158 14.17 -9.64 0.12
N SER A 159 14.08 -8.37 -0.27
CA SER A 159 13.64 -7.29 0.62
C SER A 159 12.18 -7.43 1.04
N ILE A 160 11.30 -7.91 0.15
CA ILE A 160 9.90 -8.19 0.48
C ILE A 160 9.82 -9.28 1.56
N TYR A 161 10.57 -10.38 1.43
CA TYR A 161 10.60 -11.42 2.46
C TYR A 161 11.19 -10.93 3.79
N ILE A 162 12.29 -10.17 3.77
CA ILE A 162 12.89 -9.59 4.98
C ILE A 162 11.89 -8.65 5.67
N GLN A 163 11.24 -7.76 4.91
CA GLN A 163 10.20 -6.89 5.46
C GLN A 163 9.02 -7.70 6.01
N GLY A 164 8.61 -8.76 5.33
CA GLY A 164 7.57 -9.69 5.80
C GLY A 164 7.91 -10.30 7.16
N LEU A 165 9.15 -10.77 7.33
CA LEU A 165 9.64 -11.29 8.62
C LEU A 165 9.62 -10.22 9.71
N ILE A 166 10.13 -9.02 9.42
CA ILE A 166 10.14 -7.90 10.40
C ILE A 166 8.71 -7.55 10.83
N SER A 167 7.76 -7.46 9.89
CA SER A 167 6.35 -7.17 10.20
C SER A 167 5.68 -8.29 11.01
N THR A 168 6.06 -9.54 10.76
CA THR A 168 5.56 -10.70 11.51
C THR A 168 6.09 -10.69 12.94
N LEU A 169 7.39 -10.45 13.13
CA LEU A 169 8.02 -10.31 14.44
C LEU A 169 7.47 -9.13 15.22
N LEU A 170 7.15 -8.01 14.55
CA LEU A 170 6.56 -6.86 15.22
C LEU A 170 5.14 -7.18 15.72
N SER A 171 4.37 -7.92 14.92
CA SER A 171 2.99 -8.31 15.27
C SER A 171 2.96 -9.40 16.33
N SER A 172 3.99 -10.27 16.39
CA SER A 172 4.09 -11.31 17.41
C SER A 172 4.25 -10.76 18.83
N VAL A 173 4.71 -9.51 19.00
CA VAL A 173 4.81 -8.87 20.32
C VAL A 173 3.46 -8.86 21.04
N LEU A 174 2.37 -8.55 20.33
CA LEU A 174 1.02 -8.59 20.90
C LEU A 174 0.63 -10.01 21.33
N MET A 175 1.00 -11.03 20.54
CA MET A 175 0.74 -12.44 20.90
C MET A 175 1.50 -12.88 22.14
N VAL A 176 2.75 -12.44 22.30
CA VAL A 176 3.51 -12.68 23.52
C VAL A 176 2.87 -11.94 24.71
N GLY A 177 2.42 -10.70 24.51
CA GLY A 177 1.65 -9.94 25.50
C GLY A 177 0.42 -10.70 25.98
N MET A 178 -0.43 -11.15 25.06
CA MET A 178 -1.62 -11.97 25.38
C MET A 178 -1.26 -13.24 26.17
N ALA A 179 -0.17 -13.93 25.81
CA ALA A 179 0.26 -15.11 26.54
C ALA A 179 0.73 -14.77 27.98
N VAL A 180 1.50 -13.70 28.15
CA VAL A 180 1.98 -13.23 29.46
C VAL A 180 0.83 -12.76 30.34
N HIS A 181 -0.20 -12.15 29.75
CA HIS A 181 -1.40 -11.69 30.46
C HIS A 181 -2.43 -12.81 30.68
N GLY A 182 -2.10 -14.06 30.35
CA GLY A 182 -2.94 -15.21 30.69
C GLY A 182 -4.17 -15.41 29.80
N VAL A 183 -4.25 -14.74 28.64
CA VAL A 183 -5.37 -14.90 27.68
C VAL A 183 -5.56 -16.35 27.21
N PHE A 184 -4.48 -17.14 27.25
CA PHE A 184 -4.47 -18.55 26.85
C PHE A 184 -4.52 -19.53 28.03
N SER A 185 -4.64 -19.05 29.28
CA SER A 185 -4.50 -19.88 30.48
C SER A 185 -5.54 -21.01 30.57
N GLU A 186 -6.75 -20.77 30.09
CA GLU A 186 -7.86 -21.75 30.10
C GLU A 186 -7.91 -22.64 28.83
N ARG A 187 -6.98 -22.47 27.89
CA ARG A 187 -6.99 -23.18 26.60
C ARG A 187 -6.03 -24.37 26.60
N ALA A 188 -6.40 -25.42 25.89
CA ALA A 188 -5.50 -26.55 25.66
C ALA A 188 -4.24 -26.09 24.89
N ALA A 189 -3.07 -26.62 25.26
CA ALA A 189 -1.80 -26.22 24.64
C ALA A 189 -1.78 -26.42 23.12
N VAL A 190 -2.46 -27.44 22.61
CA VAL A 190 -2.59 -27.72 21.18
C VAL A 190 -3.37 -26.59 20.47
N ASP A 191 -4.47 -26.11 21.05
CA ASP A 191 -5.26 -25.03 20.49
C ASP A 191 -4.45 -23.73 20.44
N VAL A 192 -3.70 -23.44 21.51
CA VAL A 192 -2.81 -22.28 21.57
C VAL A 192 -1.74 -22.35 20.49
N ALA A 193 -1.11 -23.52 20.31
CA ALA A 193 -0.11 -23.71 19.27
C ALA A 193 -0.68 -23.48 17.86
N ILE A 194 -1.89 -23.98 17.57
CA ILE A 194 -2.56 -23.78 16.28
C ILE A 194 -2.89 -22.30 16.05
N ILE A 195 -3.46 -21.63 17.06
CA ILE A 195 -3.84 -20.21 16.99
C ILE A 195 -2.62 -19.33 16.74
N VAL A 196 -1.53 -19.54 17.50
CA VAL A 196 -0.28 -18.78 17.34
C VAL A 196 0.36 -19.06 15.99
N ALA A 197 0.46 -20.33 15.58
CA ALA A 197 1.03 -20.68 14.27
C ALA A 197 0.22 -20.06 13.12
N ALA A 198 -1.10 -20.17 13.16
CA ALA A 198 -1.96 -19.59 12.13
C ALA A 198 -1.85 -18.07 12.06
N SER A 199 -1.76 -17.39 13.22
CA SER A 199 -1.55 -15.94 13.30
C SER A 199 -0.22 -15.52 12.68
N LEU A 200 0.88 -16.18 13.04
CA LEU A 200 2.21 -15.87 12.52
C LEU A 200 2.30 -16.11 11.01
N ILE A 201 1.78 -17.25 10.53
CA ILE A 201 1.77 -17.57 9.10
C ILE A 201 0.87 -16.61 8.32
N SER A 202 -0.33 -16.30 8.83
CA SER A 202 -1.26 -15.34 8.21
C SER A 202 -0.61 -13.95 8.09
N THR A 203 0.01 -13.47 9.17
CA THR A 203 0.69 -12.17 9.19
C THR A 203 1.85 -12.13 8.21
N PHE A 204 2.64 -13.20 8.12
CA PHE A 204 3.76 -13.29 7.19
C PHE A 204 3.29 -13.27 5.74
N ILE A 205 2.31 -14.11 5.38
CA ILE A 205 1.74 -14.18 4.04
C ILE A 205 1.16 -12.81 3.63
N SER A 206 0.37 -12.19 4.51
CA SER A 206 -0.20 -10.86 4.28
C SER A 206 0.87 -9.81 4.05
N SER A 207 1.91 -9.80 4.89
CA SER A 207 3.00 -8.84 4.80
C SER A 207 3.80 -8.98 3.51
N VAL A 208 4.03 -10.21 3.05
CA VAL A 208 4.68 -10.49 1.76
C VAL A 208 3.79 -10.05 0.59
N LYS A 209 2.50 -10.39 0.62
CA LYS A 209 1.51 -9.98 -0.39
C LYS A 209 1.48 -8.47 -0.56
N TRP A 210 1.35 -7.72 0.54
CA TRP A 210 1.35 -6.26 0.51
C TRP A 210 2.70 -5.66 0.10
N GLY A 211 3.82 -6.32 0.38
CA GLY A 211 5.12 -5.96 -0.17
C GLY A 211 5.17 -6.07 -1.70
N PHE A 212 4.47 -7.05 -2.28
CA PHE A 212 4.29 -7.14 -3.74
C PHE A 212 3.33 -6.08 -4.29
N TYR A 213 2.29 -5.69 -3.56
CA TYR A 213 1.44 -4.55 -3.95
C TYR A 213 2.28 -3.27 -4.08
N TYR A 214 3.16 -3.04 -3.09
CA TYR A 214 4.10 -1.92 -3.13
C TYR A 214 5.04 -2.00 -4.34
N LYS A 215 5.59 -3.19 -4.65
CA LYS A 215 6.47 -3.39 -5.81
C LYS A 215 5.78 -3.03 -7.14
N VAL A 216 4.52 -3.42 -7.29
CA VAL A 216 3.79 -3.26 -8.56
C VAL A 216 3.26 -1.84 -8.76
N ASN A 217 2.82 -1.18 -7.70
CA ASN A 217 2.22 0.16 -7.81
C ASN A 217 3.20 1.29 -7.46
N GLY A 218 4.28 1.01 -6.73
CA GLY A 218 5.20 2.03 -6.25
C GLY A 218 4.61 2.92 -5.14
N SER A 219 3.48 2.52 -4.56
CA SER A 219 2.71 3.24 -3.56
C SER A 219 2.14 2.27 -2.52
N ILE A 220 1.61 2.81 -1.42
CA ILE A 220 1.02 2.00 -0.35
C ILE A 220 -0.51 1.88 -0.43
N TRP A 221 -1.20 2.64 -1.29
CA TRP A 221 -2.67 2.78 -1.23
C TRP A 221 -3.41 1.46 -1.38
N MET A 222 -3.01 0.62 -2.33
CA MET A 222 -3.62 -0.71 -2.53
C MET A 222 -3.46 -1.60 -1.29
N ALA A 223 -2.28 -1.59 -0.68
CA ALA A 223 -2.02 -2.37 0.53
C ALA A 223 -2.79 -1.82 1.72
N MET A 224 -2.90 -0.50 1.83
CA MET A 224 -3.65 0.18 2.88
C MET A 224 -5.14 -0.15 2.84
N ALA A 225 -5.75 -0.11 1.66
CA ALA A 225 -7.14 -0.49 1.46
C ALA A 225 -7.39 -1.97 1.80
N ASP A 226 -6.56 -2.88 1.26
CA ASP A 226 -6.70 -4.31 1.53
C ASP A 226 -6.56 -4.60 3.03
N HIS A 227 -5.52 -4.07 3.67
CA HIS A 227 -5.24 -4.26 5.09
C HIS A 227 -6.33 -3.67 6.00
N PHE A 228 -6.87 -2.51 5.68
CA PHE A 228 -7.97 -1.91 6.44
C PHE A 228 -9.23 -2.75 6.35
N VAL A 229 -9.69 -3.08 5.13
CA VAL A 229 -10.89 -3.92 4.94
C VAL A 229 -10.68 -5.28 5.59
N ASN A 230 -9.48 -5.85 5.47
CA ASN A 230 -9.20 -7.16 6.03
C ASN A 230 -9.32 -7.15 7.55
N SER A 231 -8.63 -6.21 8.19
CA SER A 231 -8.66 -6.06 9.64
C SER A 231 -10.09 -5.76 10.12
N PHE A 232 -10.77 -4.78 9.51
CA PHE A 232 -12.10 -4.37 9.91
C PHE A 232 -13.12 -5.52 9.83
N VAL A 233 -13.16 -6.23 8.70
CA VAL A 233 -14.11 -7.34 8.53
C VAL A 233 -13.78 -8.48 9.49
N MET A 234 -12.50 -8.83 9.67
CA MET A 234 -12.12 -9.92 10.57
C MET A 234 -12.34 -9.58 12.04
N THR A 235 -12.24 -8.32 12.47
CA THR A 235 -12.35 -7.97 13.89
C THR A 235 -13.71 -7.41 14.29
N CYS A 236 -14.48 -6.86 13.34
CA CYS A 236 -15.75 -6.21 13.63
C CYS A 236 -16.99 -6.89 13.08
N VAL A 237 -16.88 -7.71 12.04
CA VAL A 237 -18.05 -8.31 11.39
C VAL A 237 -18.31 -9.70 11.95
N TYR A 238 -19.50 -9.90 12.50
CA TYR A 238 -19.94 -11.17 13.05
C TYR A 238 -21.15 -11.67 12.27
N LEU A 239 -21.13 -12.95 11.88
CA LEU A 239 -22.29 -13.64 11.34
C LEU A 239 -22.80 -14.61 12.41
N SER A 240 -24.06 -14.42 12.83
CA SER A 240 -24.82 -15.20 13.83
C SER A 240 -24.98 -14.56 15.24
N PRO A 241 -26.10 -14.80 15.95
CA PRO A 241 -26.40 -14.21 17.26
C PRO A 241 -25.51 -14.73 18.39
N ASP A 242 -25.04 -15.98 18.27
CA ASP A 242 -24.11 -16.55 19.22
C ASP A 242 -22.76 -15.90 18.96
N ARG A 243 -22.44 -14.89 19.79
CA ARG A 243 -21.14 -14.26 19.97
C ARG A 243 -20.10 -15.28 20.44
N LEU A 244 -20.06 -16.47 19.84
CA LEU A 244 -18.97 -17.41 19.96
C LEU A 244 -17.75 -16.62 19.53
N PRO A 245 -16.82 -16.31 20.45
CA PRO A 245 -15.53 -15.77 20.06
C PRO A 245 -15.05 -16.74 19.01
N ASP A 246 -14.90 -16.27 17.77
CA ASP A 246 -14.64 -17.13 16.63
C ASP A 246 -13.31 -17.82 16.97
N LYS A 247 -13.38 -19.02 17.58
CA LYS A 247 -12.22 -19.62 18.29
C LYS A 247 -11.08 -19.86 17.31
N TRP A 248 -11.47 -19.89 16.04
CA TRP A 248 -10.71 -20.11 14.84
C TRP A 248 -10.49 -18.83 14.02
N LEU A 249 -10.73 -17.63 14.57
CA LEU A 249 -10.60 -16.36 13.83
C LEU A 249 -9.24 -16.21 13.16
N LEU A 250 -8.16 -16.54 13.88
CA LEU A 250 -6.80 -16.48 13.35
C LEU A 250 -6.54 -17.56 12.29
N VAL A 251 -7.22 -18.70 12.38
CA VAL A 251 -7.17 -19.77 11.36
C VAL A 251 -7.98 -19.38 10.12
N LYS A 252 -9.15 -18.77 10.30
CA LYS A 252 -9.95 -18.18 9.23
C LYS A 252 -9.19 -17.09 8.50
N SER A 253 -8.50 -16.22 9.26
CA SER A 253 -7.58 -15.23 8.70
C SER A 253 -6.54 -15.89 7.79
N LEU A 254 -5.89 -16.95 8.25
CA LEU A 254 -4.92 -17.71 7.43
C LEU A 254 -5.55 -18.21 6.11
N VAL A 255 -6.73 -18.82 6.17
CA VAL A 255 -7.43 -19.31 4.96
C VAL A 255 -7.73 -18.17 3.98
N VAL A 256 -8.26 -17.04 4.49
CA VAL A 256 -8.51 -15.83 3.68
C VAL A 256 -7.23 -15.35 3.02
N GLN A 257 -6.09 -15.32 3.73
CA GLN A 257 -4.82 -14.87 3.15
C GLN A 257 -4.29 -15.81 2.08
N VAL A 258 -4.41 -17.13 2.27
CA VAL A 258 -4.00 -18.11 1.25
C VAL A 258 -4.82 -17.93 -0.04
N ILE A 259 -6.15 -17.81 0.08
CA ILE A 259 -7.02 -17.57 -1.07
C ILE A 259 -6.71 -16.22 -1.72
N SER A 260 -6.50 -15.17 -0.92
CA SER A 260 -6.12 -13.83 -1.41
C SER A 260 -4.83 -13.89 -2.23
N CYS A 261 -3.82 -14.65 -1.79
CA CYS A 261 -2.60 -14.86 -2.56
C CYS A 261 -2.85 -15.58 -3.89
N ILE A 262 -3.67 -16.63 -3.90
CA ILE A 262 -4.02 -17.36 -5.14
C ILE A 262 -4.67 -16.41 -6.15
N ILE A 263 -5.62 -15.59 -5.71
CA ILE A 263 -6.32 -14.61 -6.56
C ILE A 263 -5.35 -13.51 -7.03
N PHE A 264 -4.40 -13.10 -6.20
CA PHE A 264 -3.46 -12.03 -6.53
C PHE A 264 -2.37 -12.44 -7.54
N ILE A 265 -1.93 -13.71 -7.54
CA ILE A 265 -0.81 -14.17 -8.39
C ILE A 265 -0.99 -13.83 -9.88
N PRO A 266 -2.13 -14.13 -10.55
CA PRO A 266 -2.33 -13.77 -11.96
C PRO A 266 -2.27 -12.26 -12.21
N PHE A 267 -2.86 -11.46 -11.32
CA PHE A 267 -2.84 -10.00 -11.41
C PHE A 267 -1.41 -9.46 -11.27
N TYR A 268 -0.65 -10.00 -10.31
CA TYR A 268 0.75 -9.65 -10.10
C TYR A 268 1.57 -9.85 -11.37
N TYR A 269 1.56 -11.05 -11.95
CA TYR A 269 2.36 -11.34 -13.14
C TYR A 269 1.96 -10.49 -14.35
N ARG A 270 0.66 -10.25 -14.52
CA ARG A 270 0.17 -9.35 -15.59
C ARG A 270 0.75 -7.95 -15.43
N ARG A 271 0.69 -7.39 -14.22
CA ARG A 271 1.11 -6.00 -14.00
C ARG A 271 2.63 -5.83 -13.91
N ASP A 272 3.34 -6.82 -13.37
CA ASP A 272 4.81 -6.84 -13.39
C ASP A 272 5.36 -6.87 -14.82
N ARG A 273 4.71 -7.63 -15.73
CA ARG A 273 5.06 -7.64 -17.16
C ARG A 273 4.87 -6.27 -17.82
N VAL A 274 3.72 -5.65 -17.60
CA VAL A 274 3.42 -4.30 -18.13
C VAL A 274 4.45 -3.28 -17.61
N ASN A 275 4.79 -3.34 -16.32
CA ASN A 275 5.80 -2.45 -15.74
C ASN A 275 7.20 -2.69 -16.33
N ALA A 276 7.56 -3.94 -16.62
CA ALA A 276 8.83 -4.29 -17.26
C ALA A 276 8.91 -3.81 -18.72
N GLU A 277 7.83 -3.97 -19.49
CA GLU A 277 7.71 -3.45 -20.86
C GLU A 277 7.87 -1.91 -20.87
N TYR A 278 7.16 -1.23 -19.96
CA TYR A 278 7.22 0.23 -19.83
C TYR A 278 8.61 0.73 -19.40
N ALA A 279 9.28 0.03 -18.49
CA ALA A 279 10.65 0.36 -18.08
C ALA A 279 11.65 0.21 -19.22
N LYS A 280 11.50 -0.84 -20.06
CA LYS A 280 12.33 -1.04 -21.25
C LYS A 280 12.13 0.10 -22.25
N GLU A 281 10.87 0.46 -22.53
CA GLU A 281 10.55 1.56 -23.44
C GLU A 281 11.16 2.88 -22.96
N MET A 282 10.99 3.23 -21.68
CA MET A 282 11.55 4.45 -21.12
C MET A 282 13.09 4.50 -21.15
N LYS A 283 13.76 3.35 -20.98
CA LYS A 283 15.21 3.26 -21.14
C LYS A 283 15.62 3.57 -22.58
N THR A 284 14.94 2.96 -23.55
CA THR A 284 15.15 3.24 -24.98
C THR A 284 14.91 4.71 -25.33
N ARG A 285 13.84 5.33 -24.80
CA ARG A 285 13.59 6.76 -25.00
C ARG A 285 14.75 7.63 -24.51
N ARG A 286 15.27 7.35 -23.31
CA ARG A 286 16.42 8.08 -22.75
C ARG A 286 17.68 7.91 -23.58
N GLU A 287 17.97 6.68 -24.03
CA GLU A 287 19.14 6.39 -24.86
C GLU A 287 19.07 7.13 -26.21
N VAL A 288 17.88 7.19 -26.83
CA VAL A 288 17.66 7.96 -28.06
C VAL A 288 17.80 9.47 -27.81
N LEU A 289 17.23 9.99 -26.73
CA LEU A 289 17.36 11.40 -26.36
C LEU A 289 18.82 11.79 -26.09
N SER A 290 19.59 10.96 -25.37
CA SER A 290 21.02 11.22 -25.16
C SER A 290 21.81 11.19 -26.47
N ALA A 291 21.51 10.25 -27.36
CA ALA A 291 22.18 10.16 -28.66
C ALA A 291 21.88 11.38 -29.56
N MET A 292 20.65 11.89 -29.55
CA MET A 292 20.27 13.10 -30.30
C MET A 292 20.93 14.37 -29.75
N ASN A 293 21.11 14.46 -28.43
CA ASN A 293 21.83 15.57 -27.79
C ASN A 293 23.33 15.53 -28.12
N GLU A 294 23.93 14.34 -28.23
CA GLU A 294 25.33 14.17 -28.63
C GLU A 294 25.56 14.43 -30.13
N SER A 295 24.61 14.07 -31.00
CA SER A 295 24.75 14.24 -32.46
C SER A 295 24.55 15.68 -32.94
N THR A 296 23.99 16.54 -32.10
CA THR A 296 23.60 17.91 -32.48
C THR A 296 23.76 18.81 -31.26
N PRO A 297 24.96 19.39 -31.04
CA PRO A 297 25.30 20.08 -29.80
C PRO A 297 24.48 21.36 -29.53
N ASP A 298 23.76 21.88 -30.52
CA ASP A 298 22.88 23.05 -30.43
C ASP A 298 21.37 22.72 -30.38
N LEU A 299 20.99 21.43 -30.32
CA LEU A 299 19.58 21.06 -30.16
C LEU A 299 19.16 21.25 -28.70
N ASP A 300 18.23 22.17 -28.47
CA ASP A 300 17.60 22.36 -27.17
C ASP A 300 16.88 21.07 -26.73
N GLU A 301 17.05 20.68 -25.46
CA GLU A 301 16.51 19.43 -24.87
C GLU A 301 14.98 19.29 -25.07
N LYS A 302 14.26 20.41 -25.10
CA LYS A 302 12.83 20.49 -25.39
C LYS A 302 12.53 20.17 -26.86
N SER A 303 13.28 20.75 -27.80
CA SER A 303 13.16 20.44 -29.23
C SER A 303 13.54 18.98 -29.55
N ALA A 304 14.53 18.40 -28.88
CA ALA A 304 14.89 16.98 -29.01
C ALA A 304 13.77 16.06 -28.47
N SER A 305 13.15 16.44 -27.35
CA SER A 305 11.98 15.75 -26.80
C SER A 305 10.77 15.83 -27.74
N ASP A 306 10.47 17.02 -28.27
CA ASP A 306 9.32 17.25 -29.15
C ASP A 306 9.47 16.53 -30.50
N ASN A 307 10.67 16.52 -31.08
CA ASN A 307 10.97 15.77 -32.31
C ASN A 307 10.84 14.26 -32.13
N TYR A 308 11.25 13.72 -30.97
CA TYR A 308 11.06 12.30 -30.66
C TYR A 308 9.58 11.94 -30.46
N MET A 309 8.82 12.82 -29.80
CA MET A 309 7.38 12.65 -29.63
C MET A 309 6.63 12.71 -30.97
N MET A 310 7.05 13.58 -31.90
CA MET A 310 6.57 13.58 -33.29
C MET A 310 6.92 12.28 -34.03
N MET A 311 8.14 11.76 -33.87
CA MET A 311 8.57 10.51 -34.52
C MET A 311 7.79 9.28 -34.03
N MET A 312 7.26 9.31 -32.81
CA MET A 312 6.55 8.18 -32.19
C MET A 312 5.05 8.12 -32.49
N ASN A 313 4.47 9.15 -33.13
CA ASN A 313 3.04 9.31 -33.44
C ASN A 313 2.08 9.00 -32.25
N GLU A 314 1.43 10.05 -31.75
CA GLU A 314 0.56 10.08 -30.55
C GLU A 314 -0.54 9.00 -30.51
N THR A 315 -0.87 8.36 -31.62
CA THR A 315 -1.92 7.35 -31.72
C THR A 315 -1.55 5.99 -31.11
N ASN A 316 -0.26 5.61 -31.02
CA ASN A 316 0.14 4.28 -30.53
C ASN A 316 0.45 4.22 -29.03
N GLN A 317 0.88 5.33 -28.41
CA GLN A 317 1.15 5.38 -26.96
C GLN A 317 -0.14 5.46 -26.13
N ASN A 318 -1.07 6.34 -26.52
CA ASN A 318 -2.35 6.52 -25.81
C ASN A 318 -3.22 5.26 -25.86
N ARG A 319 -3.15 4.51 -26.97
CA ARG A 319 -3.92 3.28 -27.17
C ARG A 319 -3.38 2.08 -26.36
N LYS A 320 -2.12 2.12 -25.92
CA LYS A 320 -1.45 0.99 -25.27
C LYS A 320 -1.20 1.19 -23.77
N PHE A 321 -1.07 2.43 -23.31
CA PHE A 321 -0.70 2.72 -21.91
C PHE A 321 -1.62 3.72 -21.18
N GLY A 322 -2.65 4.26 -21.83
CA GLY A 322 -3.44 5.37 -21.29
C GLY A 322 -2.58 6.64 -21.12
N GLU A 323 -3.19 7.78 -20.84
CA GLU A 323 -2.49 9.07 -20.67
C GLU A 323 -1.54 9.06 -19.45
N SER A 324 -0.39 8.42 -19.59
CA SER A 324 0.71 8.44 -18.64
C SER A 324 1.61 9.64 -18.94
N LYS A 325 1.09 10.86 -18.73
CA LYS A 325 1.96 12.04 -18.63
C LYS A 325 2.72 11.97 -17.31
N ASN A 326 4.04 11.82 -17.43
CA ASN A 326 5.05 11.90 -16.36
C ASN A 326 4.97 10.86 -15.25
N ASN A 327 5.06 9.58 -15.61
CA ASN A 327 5.54 8.56 -14.70
C ASN A 327 7.07 8.71 -14.52
N GLU A 328 7.51 9.38 -13.46
CA GLU A 328 8.82 9.07 -12.88
C GLU A 328 8.74 7.65 -12.32
N ILE A 329 9.08 6.67 -13.16
CA ILE A 329 9.34 5.30 -12.72
C ILE A 329 10.40 5.35 -11.62
N LEU A 330 10.13 4.59 -10.56
CA LEU A 330 11.09 4.18 -9.55
C LEU A 330 12.28 3.47 -10.21
N ASP A 331 13.27 4.25 -10.62
CA ASP A 331 14.59 3.78 -10.97
C ASP A 331 15.30 3.46 -9.64
N PHE A 332 15.09 2.24 -9.13
CA PHE A 332 15.66 1.77 -7.86
C PHE A 332 17.19 1.66 -7.90
N ASP A 333 17.84 1.92 -9.05
CA ASP A 333 19.29 1.86 -9.24
C ASP A 333 20.00 3.21 -9.46
N ARG A 334 19.31 4.36 -9.40
CA ARG A 334 19.99 5.66 -9.59
C ARG A 334 20.55 6.29 -8.31
N ASN A 335 21.87 6.43 -8.31
CA ASN A 335 22.64 7.20 -7.35
C ASN A 335 22.40 8.72 -7.51
N PRO A 336 22.08 9.51 -6.47
CA PRO A 336 21.58 10.90 -6.63
C PRO A 336 22.65 11.99 -6.86
N LYS A 337 23.83 11.66 -7.39
CA LYS A 337 24.99 12.57 -7.34
C LYS A 337 25.42 13.23 -8.65
N GLU A 338 24.69 13.10 -9.75
CA GLU A 338 25.14 13.66 -11.04
C GLU A 338 24.31 14.82 -11.61
N TYR A 339 23.31 15.34 -10.90
CA TYR A 339 22.62 16.57 -11.33
C TYR A 339 22.32 17.48 -10.14
N SER A 340 23.37 18.01 -9.52
CA SER A 340 23.29 19.27 -8.78
C SER A 340 24.70 19.84 -8.69
N ASN A 341 25.02 20.80 -9.57
CA ASN A 341 25.84 22.00 -9.28
C ASN A 341 26.29 22.80 -10.52
N SER A 342 25.65 22.69 -11.70
CA SER A 342 25.97 23.60 -12.82
C SER A 342 24.78 24.36 -13.43
N PHE A 343 23.56 24.26 -12.89
CA PHE A 343 22.38 24.85 -13.55
C PHE A 343 21.68 25.99 -12.78
N PHE A 344 22.20 26.42 -11.63
CA PHE A 344 21.52 27.40 -10.77
C PHE A 344 22.40 28.57 -10.31
N GLU A 345 23.39 28.98 -11.10
CA GLU A 345 24.22 30.15 -10.75
C GLU A 345 24.08 31.36 -11.69
N ASN A 346 23.25 31.31 -12.75
CA ASN A 346 23.15 32.42 -13.72
C ASN A 346 21.74 32.92 -14.04
N VAL A 347 20.75 32.72 -13.15
CA VAL A 347 19.41 33.32 -13.35
C VAL A 347 18.95 34.06 -12.09
N VAL A 348 19.79 34.98 -11.63
CA VAL A 348 19.38 36.11 -10.79
C VAL A 348 20.13 37.33 -11.31
N ASP A 349 19.73 37.80 -12.48
CA ASP A 349 19.74 39.22 -12.84
C ASP A 349 18.94 39.37 -14.14
N THR A 350 18.26 40.51 -14.28
CA THR A 350 17.24 40.84 -15.31
C THR A 350 15.94 40.02 -15.21
N THR A 351 14.74 40.55 -14.94
CA THR A 351 14.21 41.91 -15.12
C THR A 351 12.94 42.07 -14.29
N VAL A 352 12.85 43.17 -13.53
CA VAL A 352 11.58 43.74 -13.04
C VAL A 352 11.06 44.70 -14.10
N LYS A 353 9.83 44.48 -14.63
CA LYS A 353 8.77 45.50 -14.83
C LYS A 353 7.60 45.03 -15.72
N ALA A 354 6.38 45.23 -15.19
CA ALA A 354 5.11 45.60 -15.86
C ALA A 354 4.47 44.59 -16.85
N SER A 355 3.14 44.40 -16.97
CA SER A 355 1.92 45.01 -16.43
C SER A 355 0.69 44.13 -16.81
N SER A 356 -0.49 44.54 -16.36
CA SER A 356 -1.81 43.89 -16.29
C SER A 356 -2.61 43.63 -17.59
N ASP A 357 -3.70 42.84 -17.40
CA ASP A 357 -5.02 42.81 -18.08
C ASP A 357 -5.30 41.86 -19.26
N LYS A 358 -6.15 40.82 -19.05
CA LYS A 358 -7.59 40.74 -19.47
C LYS A 358 -8.20 39.33 -19.31
N LYS A 359 -9.53 39.31 -19.10
CA LYS A 359 -10.47 38.18 -18.91
C LYS A 359 -11.11 37.69 -20.23
N GLU A 360 -11.74 36.51 -20.13
CA GLU A 360 -12.84 35.90 -20.92
C GLU A 360 -12.51 35.05 -22.16
N ASP A 361 -12.74 33.73 -22.04
CA ASP A 361 -13.70 32.95 -22.85
C ASP A 361 -13.83 31.51 -22.29
N SER A 362 -15.01 31.18 -21.73
CA SER A 362 -15.34 29.85 -21.19
C SER A 362 -16.79 29.48 -21.53
N ALA A 363 -17.01 28.86 -22.70
CA ALA A 363 -18.30 28.22 -23.02
C ALA A 363 -18.19 27.04 -24.01
N GLU A 364 -17.15 26.94 -24.84
CA GLU A 364 -17.05 25.86 -25.87
C GLU A 364 -16.44 24.51 -25.40
N SER A 365 -15.87 24.43 -24.19
CA SER A 365 -15.17 23.21 -23.74
C SER A 365 -16.04 22.19 -23.00
N SER A 366 -17.23 22.58 -22.53
CA SER A 366 -18.11 21.70 -21.75
C SER A 366 -18.80 20.64 -22.63
N ASP A 367 -19.32 21.07 -23.78
CA ASP A 367 -20.09 20.19 -24.67
C ASP A 367 -19.21 19.22 -25.47
N SER A 368 -17.95 19.58 -25.71
CA SER A 368 -16.99 18.68 -26.36
C SER A 368 -16.49 17.58 -25.42
N ILE A 369 -16.31 17.88 -24.13
CA ILE A 369 -15.86 16.91 -23.12
C ILE A 369 -16.98 15.91 -22.78
N SER A 370 -18.24 16.34 -22.66
CA SER A 370 -19.34 15.41 -22.36
C SER A 370 -19.57 14.40 -23.50
N LYS A 371 -19.38 14.84 -24.75
CA LYS A 371 -19.51 14.00 -25.95
C LYS A 371 -18.36 12.99 -26.07
N LEU A 372 -17.12 13.39 -25.76
CA LEU A 372 -15.94 12.52 -25.72
C LEU A 372 -16.03 11.46 -24.60
N VAL A 373 -16.57 11.84 -23.44
CA VAL A 373 -16.81 10.90 -22.33
C VAL A 373 -17.91 9.90 -22.70
N GLY A 374 -18.98 10.34 -23.38
CA GLY A 374 -20.04 9.47 -23.89
C GLY A 374 -19.55 8.42 -24.90
N GLU A 375 -18.73 8.83 -25.87
CA GLU A 375 -18.15 7.91 -26.87
C GLU A 375 -17.14 6.93 -26.27
N TYR A 376 -16.42 7.33 -25.21
CA TYR A 376 -15.48 6.46 -24.50
C TYR A 376 -16.18 5.32 -23.75
N PHE A 377 -17.31 5.60 -23.10
CA PHE A 377 -18.09 4.57 -22.41
C PHE A 377 -18.82 3.63 -23.37
N GLN A 378 -19.32 4.14 -24.50
CA GLN A 378 -20.03 3.32 -25.49
C GLN A 378 -19.12 2.27 -26.15
N LYS A 379 -17.82 2.57 -26.32
CA LYS A 379 -16.81 1.62 -26.83
C LYS A 379 -16.35 0.57 -25.80
N GLN A 380 -16.48 0.84 -24.49
CA GLN A 380 -16.10 -0.14 -23.46
C GLN A 380 -17.16 -1.22 -23.21
N PHE A 381 -18.41 -0.99 -23.61
CA PHE A 381 -19.53 -1.89 -23.34
C PHE A 381 -20.17 -2.50 -24.59
N ASP A 382 -19.54 -2.37 -25.76
CA ASP A 382 -20.04 -3.01 -26.99
C ASP A 382 -19.87 -4.54 -26.90
N LYS A 383 -21.00 -5.23 -26.80
CA LYS A 383 -21.14 -6.67 -26.51
C LYS A 383 -20.63 -7.59 -27.62
N ASN A 384 -20.15 -7.06 -28.73
CA ASN A 384 -19.70 -7.86 -29.89
C ASN A 384 -18.21 -8.25 -29.87
N THR A 385 -17.49 -8.00 -28.77
CA THR A 385 -16.06 -8.36 -28.67
C THR A 385 -15.76 -9.64 -27.90
N PHE A 386 -16.80 -10.35 -27.45
CA PHE A 386 -16.70 -11.68 -26.88
C PHE A 386 -17.74 -12.59 -27.54
N ASN A 387 -17.33 -13.30 -28.60
CA ASN A 387 -17.88 -14.62 -28.86
C ASN A 387 -17.34 -15.59 -27.81
#